data_AF-A0A953Q8U1-F1
#
_entry.id   AF-A0A953Q8U1-F1
#
_cell.length_a   1.000
_cell.length_b   1.000
_cell.length_c   1.000
_cell.angle_alpha   90.00
_cell.angle_beta   90.00
_cell.angle_gamma   90.00
#
_symmetry.space_group_name_H-M   'P 1'
#
loop_
_entity.id
_entity.type
_entity.pdbx_description
1 polymer ?
#
loop_
_entity_poly.entity_id
_entity_poly.type
_entity_poly.pdbx_seq_one_letter_code
_entity_poly.pdbx_strand_id
1 'polypeptide(L)' 'MAKVFTIPVPPKMGPSRRRERTSDPRYVDGQRLLVEAMKYLTQADPVGNRRAIEWISEHVRTRFRMTDSPLG' A
#
# COMPACT_ATOMS: atom_id res chain seq x y z
N MET A 1 40.58 -13.29 -30.07
CA MET A 1 39.25 -13.03 -30.66
C MET A 1 38.31 -12.60 -29.56
N ALA A 2 37.76 -11.39 -29.61
CA ALA A 2 36.81 -10.89 -28.62
C ALA A 2 35.38 -11.23 -29.04
N LYS A 3 34.60 -11.86 -28.17
CA LYS A 3 33.21 -12.26 -28.43
C LYS A 3 32.29 -11.13 -27.99
N VAL A 4 31.71 -10.42 -28.95
CA VAL A 4 30.74 -9.35 -28.69
C VAL A 4 29.41 -9.99 -28.34
N PHE A 5 28.92 -9.73 -27.14
CA PHE A 5 27.58 -10.11 -26.71
C PHE A 5 26.70 -8.86 -26.65
N THR A 6 25.62 -8.87 -27.42
CA THR A 6 24.60 -7.82 -27.39
C THR A 6 23.60 -8.16 -26.31
N ILE A 7 23.57 -7.38 -25.23
CA ILE A 7 22.54 -7.50 -24.18
C ILE A 7 21.30 -6.73 -24.68
N PRO A 8 20.16 -7.39 -24.94
CA PRO A 8 18.95 -6.69 -25.36
C PRO A 8 18.44 -5.85 -24.19
N VAL A 9 18.50 -4.52 -24.34
CA VAL A 9 17.87 -3.60 -23.40
C VAL A 9 16.37 -3.63 -23.67
N PRO A 10 15.53 -3.93 -22.67
CA PRO A 10 14.09 -3.86 -22.85
C PRO A 10 13.71 -2.44 -23.31
N PRO A 11 12.82 -2.30 -24.30
CA PRO A 11 12.39 -0.99 -24.76
C PRO A 11 11.86 -0.19 -23.57
N LYS A 12 12.18 1.10 -23.51
CA LYS A 12 11.58 2.03 -22.55
C LYS A 12 10.08 2.05 -22.80
N MET A 13 9.34 1.12 -22.21
CA MET A 13 7.90 1.21 -22.12
C MET A 13 7.65 2.55 -21.41
N GLY A 14 6.94 3.46 -22.10
CA GLY A 14 6.60 4.78 -21.58
C GLY A 14 6.07 4.71 -20.15
N PRO A 15 6.10 5.84 -19.41
CA PRO A 15 6.05 5.87 -17.94
C PRO A 15 5.07 4.83 -17.45
N SER A 16 5.63 3.77 -16.86
CA SER A 16 4.95 2.60 -16.32
C SER A 16 3.51 2.96 -16.03
N ARG A 17 2.56 2.48 -16.86
CA ARG A 17 1.11 2.75 -16.70
C ARG A 17 0.87 2.83 -15.21
N ARG A 18 0.66 4.05 -14.68
CA ARG A 18 0.27 4.23 -13.29
C ARG A 18 -0.95 3.33 -13.20
N ARG A 19 -0.81 2.17 -12.55
CA ARG A 19 -1.94 1.27 -12.34
C ARG A 19 -2.90 2.10 -11.54
N GLU A 20 -3.84 2.69 -12.24
CA GLU A 20 -4.92 3.44 -11.65
C GLU A 20 -5.68 2.36 -10.91
N ARG A 21 -5.50 2.33 -9.58
CA ARG A 21 -6.17 1.36 -8.72
C ARG A 21 -7.64 1.67 -8.87
N THR A 22 -8.31 0.99 -9.79
CA THR A 22 -9.76 0.89 -9.81
C THR A 22 -10.16 0.46 -8.41
N SER A 23 -11.09 1.19 -7.80
CA SER A 23 -11.61 0.89 -6.48
C SER A 23 -12.30 -0.47 -6.53
N ASP A 24 -11.54 -1.53 -6.29
CA ASP A 24 -12.10 -2.87 -6.07
C ASP A 24 -13.14 -2.74 -4.96
N PRO A 25 -14.40 -3.15 -5.15
CA PRO A 25 -15.43 -3.08 -4.12
C PRO A 25 -14.96 -3.70 -2.78
N ARG A 26 -14.15 -4.76 -2.84
CA ARG A 26 -13.56 -5.40 -1.65
C ARG A 26 -12.60 -4.49 -0.89
N TYR A 27 -11.94 -3.58 -1.60
CA TYR A 27 -11.09 -2.55 -1.02
C TYR A 27 -11.91 -1.57 -0.19
N VAL A 28 -13.09 -1.16 -0.68
CA VAL A 28 -13.98 -0.22 0.02
C VAL A 28 -14.55 -0.85 1.29
N ASP A 29 -14.98 -2.11 1.21
CA ASP A 29 -15.52 -2.83 2.37
C ASP A 29 -14.45 -3.06 3.44
N GLY A 30 -13.21 -3.39 3.04
CA GLY A 30 -12.08 -3.49 3.96
C GLY A 30 -11.78 -2.16 4.66
N GLN A 31 -11.84 -1.03 3.95
CA GLN A 31 -11.65 0.29 4.56
C GLN A 31 -12.74 0.62 5.58
N ARG A 32 -14.01 0.30 5.27
CA ARG A 32 -15.14 0.49 6.20
C ARG A 32 -14.96 -0.32 7.48
N LEU A 33 -14.52 -1.57 7.36
CA LEU A 33 -14.27 -2.43 8.51
C LEU A 33 -13.18 -1.86 9.44
N LEU A 34 -12.09 -1.34 8.87
CA LEU A 34 -11.01 -0.73 9.65
C LEU A 34 -11.45 0.54 10.38
N VAL A 35 -12.31 1.35 9.76
CA VAL A 35 -12.88 2.55 10.39
C VAL A 35 -13.80 2.17 11.56
N GLU A 36 -14.65 1.15 11.40
CA GLU A 36 -15.48 0.65 12.51
C GLU A 36 -14.63 0.06 13.64
N ALA A 37 -13.53 -0.64 13.32
CA ALA A 37 -12.59 -1.14 14.33
C ALA A 37 -11.95 0.01 15.13
N MET A 38 -11.51 1.09 14.48
CA MET A 38 -10.98 2.27 15.17
C MET A 38 -12.03 2.92 16.09
N LYS A 39 -13.28 3.01 15.63
CA LYS A 39 -14.40 3.54 16.42
C LYS A 39 -14.65 2.68 17.66
N TYR A 40 -14.68 1.36 17.51
CA TYR A 40 -14.81 0.43 18.62
C TYR A 40 -13.68 0.61 19.64
N LEU A 41 -12.41 0.65 19.19
CA LEU A 41 -11.25 0.83 20.06
C LEU A 41 -11.29 2.16 20.82
N THR A 42 -11.75 3.22 20.16
CA THR A 42 -11.89 4.55 20.75
C THR A 42 -12.99 4.57 21.81
N GLN A 43 -14.10 3.86 21.59
CA GLN A 43 -15.21 3.76 22.54
C GLN A 43 -14.87 2.87 23.75
N ALA A 44 -14.10 1.80 23.54
CA ALA A 44 -13.74 0.85 24.58
C ALA A 44 -12.72 1.42 25.58
N ASP A 45 -11.59 1.95 25.07
CA ASP A 45 -10.58 2.64 25.88
C ASP A 45 -9.64 3.44 24.96
N PRO A 46 -9.82 4.76 24.83
CA PRO A 46 -9.01 5.57 23.90
C PRO A 46 -7.56 5.72 24.35
N VAL A 47 -7.26 5.58 25.66
CA VAL A 47 -5.90 5.73 26.18
C VAL A 47 -5.14 4.41 26.05
N GLY A 48 -5.74 3.30 26.48
CA GLY A 48 -5.16 1.97 26.35
C GLY A 48 -5.00 1.52 24.90
N ASN A 49 -5.92 1.92 24.01
CA ASN A 49 -5.91 1.50 22.61
C ASN A 49 -5.21 2.47 21.64
N ARG A 50 -4.59 3.55 22.14
CA ARG A 50 -3.99 4.60 21.29
C ARG A 50 -3.07 4.02 20.20
N ARG A 51 -2.16 3.10 20.57
CA ARG A 51 -1.22 2.49 19.61
C ARG A 51 -1.91 1.70 18.52
N ALA A 52 -2.96 0.95 18.85
CA ALA A 52 -3.73 0.19 17.87
C ALA A 52 -4.47 1.12 16.90
N ILE A 53 -5.06 2.20 17.42
CA ILE A 53 -5.73 3.22 16.60
C ILE A 53 -4.73 3.91 15.67
N GLU A 54 -3.53 4.25 16.15
CA GLU A 54 -2.46 4.84 15.34
C GLU A 54 -2.03 3.90 14.20
N TRP A 55 -1.82 2.62 14.48
CA TRP A 55 -1.45 1.63 13.46
C TRP A 55 -2.51 1.47 12.37
N ILE A 56 -3.78 1.37 12.75
CA ILE A 56 -4.88 1.25 11.79
C ILE A 56 -5.04 2.55 10.98
N SER A 57 -4.89 3.71 11.63
CA SER A 57 -4.91 5.01 10.96
C SER A 57 -3.82 5.11 9.91
N GLU A 58 -2.61 4.64 10.23
CA GLU A 58 -1.48 4.64 9.30
C GLU A 58 -1.73 3.70 8.11
N HIS A 59 -2.27 2.51 8.36
CA HIS A 59 -2.66 1.57 7.31
C HIS A 59 -3.67 2.20 6.33
N VAL A 60 -4.70 2.86 6.85
CA VAL A 60 -5.75 3.52 6.07
C VAL A 60 -5.19 4.69 5.26
N ARG A 61 -4.37 5.56 5.89
CA ARG A 61 -3.78 6.74 5.23
C ARG A 61 -2.80 6.35 4.13
N THR A 62 -1.97 5.33 4.35
CA THR A 62 -0.92 4.95 3.41
C THR A 62 -1.42 4.02 2.30
N ARG A 63 -2.53 3.30 2.50
CA ARG A 63 -2.99 2.21 1.60
C ARG A 63 -1.90 1.18 1.27
N PHE A 64 -0.87 1.05 2.11
CA PHE A 64 0.45 0.46 1.80
C PHE A 64 1.14 1.06 0.57
N ARG A 65 1.37 2.38 0.52
CA ARG A 65 2.58 2.90 -0.11
C ARG A 65 3.77 2.58 0.79
N MET A 66 4.09 1.29 0.96
CA MET A 66 5.46 0.93 1.31
C MET A 66 6.29 1.44 0.13
N THR A 67 7.05 2.50 0.38
CA THR A 67 8.13 2.92 -0.54
C THR A 67 9.35 2.02 -0.39
N ASP A 68 9.20 0.86 0.27
CA ASP A 68 10.16 -0.22 0.22
C ASP A 68 9.67 -1.24 -0.82
N SER A 69 9.97 -0.93 -2.08
CA SER A 69 10.23 -2.02 -3.02
C SER A 69 11.36 -2.85 -2.37
N PRO A 70 11.22 -4.18 -2.19
CA PRO A 70 12.36 -5.02 -1.81
C PRO A 70 13.46 -5.05 -2.90
N LEU A 71 13.23 -4.35 -4.02
CA LEU A 71 14.14 -4.10 -5.11
C LEU A 71 14.35 -2.57 -5.19
N GLY A 72 15.33 -2.07 -4.44
CA GLY A 72 15.96 -0.77 -4.74
C GLY A 72 16.71 -0.80 -6.07
#